data_AF-A0AAV0NS76-F1
#
_entry.id   AF-A0AAV0NS76-F1
#
_cell.length_a   1.000
_cell.length_b   1.000
_cell.length_c   1.000
_cell.angle_alpha   90.00
_cell.angle_beta   90.00
_cell.angle_gamma   90.00
#
_symmetry.space_group_name_H-M   'P 1'
#
loop_
_entity.id
_entity.type
_entity.pdbx_description
1 polymer ?
#
loop_
_entity_poly.entity_id
_entity_poly.type
_entity_poly.pdbx_seq_one_letter_code
_entity_poly.pdbx_strand_id
1 'polypeptide(L)' 'MPNRVALEPCVQARNEGRDLAREGNSIFREASKWSPELAAACEVWKEIQFEYEAVDTL' A
#
# COMPACT_ATOMS: atom_id res chain seq x y z
N MET A 1 -11.57 7.45 5.40
CA MET A 1 -10.48 7.97 4.54
C MET A 1 -9.56 6.80 4.18
N PRO A 2 -9.52 6.35 2.91
CA PRO A 2 -8.74 5.19 2.46
C PRO A 2 -7.25 5.28 2.82
N ASN A 3 -6.65 6.47 2.68
CA ASN A 3 -5.22 6.69 2.93
C ASN A 3 -4.84 6.50 4.39
N ARG A 4 -5.74 6.79 5.33
CA ARG A 4 -5.51 6.56 6.77
C ARG A 4 -5.56 5.06 7.11
N VAL A 5 -6.52 4.36 6.52
CA VAL A 5 -6.70 2.91 6.70
C VAL A 5 -5.59 2.10 6.04
N ALA A 6 -4.96 2.63 4.99
CA ALA A 6 -3.72 2.07 4.43
C ALA A 6 -2.50 2.30 5.32
N LEU A 7 -2.41 3.48 5.95
CA LEU A 7 -1.23 3.90 6.71
C LEU A 7 -1.11 3.19 8.07
N GLU A 8 -2.20 3.08 8.82
CA GLU A 8 -2.19 2.49 10.17
C GLU A 8 -1.65 1.02 10.18
N PRO A 9 -2.06 0.13 9.26
CA PRO A 9 -1.51 -1.22 9.13
C PRO A 9 -0.04 -1.27 8.68
N CYS A 10 0.38 -0.37 7.78
CA CYS A 10 1.78 -0.27 7.37
C CYS A 10 2.67 0.20 8.53
N VAL A 11 2.20 1.14 9.37
CA VAL A 11 2.93 1.58 10.56
C VAL A 11 3.03 0.46 11.59
N GLN A 12 1.96 -0.29 11.82
CA GLN A 12 1.97 -1.44 12.72
C GLN A 12 2.96 -2.51 12.25
N ALA A 13 2.89 -2.91 10.97
CA ALA A 13 3.80 -3.90 10.40
C ALA A 13 5.27 -3.46 10.46
N ARG A 14 5.56 -2.18 10.20
CA ARG A 14 6.91 -1.61 10.37
C ARG A 14 7.38 -1.70 11.82
N ASN A 15 6.51 -1.38 12.77
CA ASN A 15 6.85 -1.41 14.19
C ASN A 15 7.06 -2.85 14.70
N GLU A 16 6.43 -3.85 14.08
CA GLU A 16 6.63 -5.28 14.33
C GLU A 16 7.90 -5.84 13.64
N GLY A 17 8.64 -5.00 12.91
CA GLY A 17 9.85 -5.40 12.20
C GLY A 17 9.59 -6.16 10.89
N ARG A 18 8.37 -6.08 10.34
CA ARG A 18 8.02 -6.68 9.05
C ARG A 18 8.63 -5.90 7.89
N ASP A 19 9.00 -6.62 6.83
CA ASP A 19 9.57 -6.02 5.63
C ASP A 19 8.45 -5.49 4.74
N LEU A 20 8.16 -4.19 4.83
CA LEU A 20 7.13 -3.54 4.03
C LEU A 20 7.35 -3.66 2.51
N ALA A 21 8.60 -3.78 2.05
CA ALA A 21 8.89 -3.92 0.62
C ALA A 21 8.46 -5.29 0.08
N ARG A 22 8.53 -6.33 0.92
CA ARG A 22 8.11 -7.70 0.56
C ARG A 22 6.68 -7.99 0.96
N GLU A 23 6.23 -7.45 2.07
CA GLU A 23 4.96 -7.80 2.73
C GLU A 23 3.86 -6.75 2.53
N GLY A 24 4.17 -5.59 1.94
CA GLY A 24 3.24 -4.48 1.73
C GLY A 24 1.93 -4.90 1.04
N ASN A 25 2.02 -5.68 -0.04
CA ASN A 25 0.83 -6.18 -0.74
C ASN A 25 -0.07 -7.06 0.16
N SER A 26 0.52 -7.85 1.06
CA SER A 26 -0.25 -8.67 2.01
C SER A 26 -0.97 -7.80 3.05
N ILE A 27 -0.30 -6.75 3.54
CA ILE A 27 -0.82 -5.80 4.53
C ILE A 27 -1.98 -4.99 3.93
N PHE A 28 -1.83 -4.49 2.71
CA PHE A 28 -2.90 -3.79 1.99
C PHE A 28 -4.12 -4.70 1.73
N ARG A 29 -3.88 -5.97 1.37
CA ARG A 29 -4.94 -6.95 1.14
C ARG A 29 -5.67 -7.32 2.42
N GLU A 30 -4.96 -7.38 3.55
CA GLU A 30 -5.56 -7.62 4.86
C GLU A 30 -6.37 -6.42 5.33
N ALA A 31 -5.84 -5.20 5.21
CA ALA A 31 -6.54 -3.97 5.52
C ALA A 31 -7.81 -3.78 4.67
N SER A 32 -7.78 -4.19 3.40
CA SER A 32 -8.93 -4.13 2.48
C SER A 32 -10.09 -5.05 2.89
N LYS A 33 -9.86 -6.08 3.71
CA LYS A 33 -10.95 -6.94 4.23
C LYS A 33 -11.84 -6.22 5.24
N TRP A 34 -11.29 -5.22 5.94
CA TRP A 34 -11.97 -4.52 7.02
C TRP A 34 -12.46 -3.12 6.61
N SER A 35 -12.04 -2.61 5.44
CA SER A 35 -12.51 -1.33 4.89
C SER A 35 -12.92 -1.47 3.41
N PRO A 36 -14.23 -1.35 3.10
CA PRO A 36 -14.72 -1.36 1.73
C PRO A 36 -14.21 -0.16 0.92
N GLU A 37 -13.91 0.98 1.55
CA GLU A 37 -13.34 2.15 0.88
C GLU A 37 -11.89 1.90 0.45
N LEU A 38 -11.11 1.18 1.27
CA LEU A 38 -9.75 0.77 0.90
C LEU A 38 -9.80 -0.29 -0.21
N ALA A 39 -10.74 -1.25 -0.15
CA ALA A 39 -10.91 -2.24 -1.22
C ALA A 39 -11.23 -1.57 -2.57
N ALA A 40 -12.15 -0.60 -2.58
CA ALA A 40 -12.46 0.18 -3.78
C ALA A 40 -11.26 0.97 -4.29
N ALA A 41 -10.46 1.57 -3.40
CA ALA A 41 -9.22 2.24 -3.78
C ALA A 41 -8.20 1.24 -4.36
N CYS A 42 -8.00 0.08 -3.74
CA CYS A 42 -7.12 -0.95 -4.27
C CYS A 42 -7.54 -1.39 -5.69
N GLU A 43 -8.83 -1.58 -5.95
CA GLU A 43 -9.31 -1.96 -7.29
C GLU A 43 -9.11 -0.86 -8.35
N VAL A 44 -9.28 0.41 -7.98
CA VAL A 44 -9.10 1.56 -8.88
C VAL A 44 -7.63 1.80 -9.20
N TRP A 45 -6.75 1.64 -8.22
CA TRP A 45 -5.34 2.03 -8.33
C TRP A 45 -4.39 0.83 -8.62
N LYS A 46 -4.87 -0.42 -8.64
CA LYS A 46 -4.02 -1.62 -8.85
C LYS A 46 -3.25 -1.65 -10.17
N GLU A 47 -3.76 -1.01 -11.23
CA GLU A 47 -3.16 -1.02 -12.57
C GLU A 47 -2.38 0.27 -12.88
N ILE A 48 -2.38 1.23 -11.95
CA ILE A 48 -1.73 2.52 -12.13
C ILE A 48 -0.28 2.39 -11.65
N GLN A 49 0.63 2.23 -12.61
CA GLN A 49 2.08 2.21 -12.38
C GLN A 49 2.74 3.32 -13.21
N PHE A 50 3.67 4.04 -12.60
CA PHE A 50 4.44 5.08 -13.28
C PHE A 50 5.88 4.58 -13.47
N GLU A 51 6.12 3.88 -14.57
CA GLU A 51 7.46 3.42 -14.97
C GLU A 51 8.03 4.37 -16.03
N TYR A 52 8.82 5.34 -15.58
CA TYR A 52 9.50 6.30 -16.43
C TYR A 52 10.99 6.34 -16.08
N GLU A 53 11.82 6.61 -17.08
CA GLU A 53 13.25 6.83 -16.85
C GLU A 53 13.45 8.11 -16.05
N ALA A 54 14.23 8.04 -14.97
CA ALA A 54 14.56 9.22 -14.18
C ALA A 54 15.43 10.16 -15.02
N VAL A 55 14.99 11.41 -15.21
CA VAL A 55 15.73 12.40 -16.00
C VAL A 55 17.01 12.86 -15.30
N ASP A 56 17.02 12.81 -13.96
CA ASP A 56 18.17 13.13 -13.13
C ASP A 56 18.74 11.82 -12.56
N THR A 57 19.74 11.26 -13.25
CA THR A 57 20.52 10.10 -12.82
C THR A 57 21.89 10.55 -12.32
N LEU A 58 22.38 9.94 -11.23
CA LEU A 58 23.69 10.22 -10.61
C LEU A 58 24.87 10.09 -11.58
#